data_AF-A0A662IRU4-F1
#
_entry.id   AF-A0A662IRU4-F1
#
_cell.length_a   1.000
_cell.length_b   1.000
_cell.length_c   1.000
_cell.angle_alpha   90.00
_cell.angle_beta   90.00
_cell.angle_gamma   90.00
#
_symmetry.space_group_name_H-M   'P 1'
#
loop_
_entity.id
_entity.type
_entity.pdbx_description
1 polymer ?
#
loop_
_entity_poly.entity_id
_entity_poly.type
_entity_poly.pdbx_seq_one_letter_code
_entity_poly.pdbx_strand_id
1 'polypeptide(L)'
;ITGVIIPPHKPVVGVNAFAHASGIHQHAVLENPICYEPYPPEMVGQIRRIVIGKLSGKHAIKAKLAELGIEASEEEVSRIVDLVKSMSEERRSPLSDQEFIEIVNMVKKRILN
;
A
#
# COMPACT_ATOMS: atom_id res chain seq x y z
N ILE A 1 -27.40 0.28 18.83
CA ILE A 1 -26.48 0.66 17.73
C ILE A 1 -27.18 1.73 16.89
N THR A 2 -26.52 2.85 16.55
CA THR A 2 -27.16 4.05 15.96
C THR A 2 -27.33 4.02 14.44
N GLY A 3 -26.74 3.06 13.72
CA GLY A 3 -26.83 2.96 12.26
C GLY A 3 -26.00 3.97 11.46
N VAL A 4 -25.24 4.84 12.13
CA VAL A 4 -24.39 5.85 11.49
C VAL A 4 -23.08 5.23 11.01
N ILE A 5 -22.77 5.39 9.73
CA ILE A 5 -21.51 4.94 9.12
C ILE A 5 -20.37 5.87 9.56
N ILE A 6 -19.26 5.29 10.00
CA ILE A 6 -18.06 6.05 10.39
C ILE A 6 -17.36 6.58 9.12
N PRO A 7 -17.11 7.89 9.01
CA PRO A 7 -16.34 8.43 7.90
C PRO A 7 -14.94 7.79 7.82
N PRO A 8 -14.41 7.48 6.62
CA PRO A 8 -13.11 6.82 6.48
C PRO A 8 -11.94 7.56 7.12
N HIS A 9 -12.02 8.90 7.16
CA HIS A 9 -10.97 9.77 7.72
C HIS A 9 -11.27 10.23 9.16
N LYS A 10 -12.28 9.64 9.82
CA LYS A 10 -12.57 9.95 11.22
C LYS A 10 -11.31 9.68 12.07
N PRO A 11 -10.85 10.64 12.89
CA PRO A 11 -9.70 10.42 13.74
C PRO A 11 -9.88 9.18 14.62
N VAL A 12 -8.79 8.44 14.83
CA VAL A 12 -8.69 7.19 15.60
C VAL A 12 -9.39 5.99 14.96
N VAL A 13 -10.66 6.13 14.59
CA VAL A 13 -11.55 4.99 14.26
C VAL A 13 -11.88 4.84 12.78
N GLY A 14 -11.51 5.82 11.95
CA GLY A 14 -11.72 5.75 10.50
C GLY A 14 -10.81 4.71 9.85
N VAL A 15 -11.31 3.99 8.85
CA VAL A 15 -10.55 2.94 8.14
C VAL A 15 -9.28 3.43 7.43
N ASN A 16 -9.15 4.75 7.24
CA ASN A 16 -7.98 5.40 6.64
C ASN A 16 -7.12 6.16 7.68
N ALA A 17 -7.41 6.06 8.98
CA ALA A 17 -6.69 6.81 10.02
C ALA A 17 -5.20 6.47 10.08
N PHE A 18 -4.82 5.24 9.69
CA PHE A 18 -3.44 4.74 9.65
C PHE A 18 -3.06 4.22 8.25
N ALA A 19 -3.67 4.80 7.21
CA ALA A 19 -3.39 4.46 5.82
C ALA A 19 -2.39 5.45 5.20
N HIS A 20 -1.28 4.94 4.67
CA HIS A 20 -0.19 5.76 4.12
C HIS A 20 -0.07 5.56 2.61
N ALA A 21 -0.28 6.63 1.84
CA ALA A 21 -0.33 6.59 0.37
C ALA A 21 0.80 7.35 -0.35
N SER A 22 1.44 8.31 0.33
CA SER A 22 2.56 9.07 -0.24
C SER A 22 3.85 8.28 -0.11
N GLY A 23 4.63 8.16 -1.20
CA GLY A 23 5.86 7.37 -1.19
C GLY A 23 6.87 7.75 -0.09
N ILE A 24 7.02 9.06 0.19
CA ILE A 24 7.90 9.53 1.27
C ILE A 24 7.34 9.20 2.66
N HIS A 25 6.02 9.28 2.85
CA HIS A 25 5.39 8.94 4.12
C HIS A 25 5.44 7.42 4.34
N GLN A 26 5.22 6.64 3.28
CA GLN A 26 5.34 5.19 3.30
C GLN A 26 6.75 4.78 3.73
N HIS A 27 7.78 5.37 3.12
CA HIS A 27 9.16 5.09 3.50
C HIS A 27 9.44 5.46 4.97
N ALA A 28 9.07 6.67 5.37
CA ALA A 28 9.31 7.14 6.73
C ALA A 28 8.56 6.31 7.78
N VAL A 29 7.33 5.87 7.52
CA VAL A 29 6.58 5.02 8.46
C VAL A 29 7.16 3.62 8.55
N LEU A 30 7.68 3.08 7.45
CA LEU A 30 8.34 1.78 7.45
C LEU A 30 9.67 1.81 8.23
N GLU A 31 10.37 2.95 8.23
CA GLU A 31 11.63 3.13 8.96
C GLU A 31 11.42 3.53 10.42
N ASN A 32 10.61 4.57 10.65
CA ASN A 32 10.28 5.10 11.96
C ASN A 32 8.81 5.58 12.01
N PRO A 33 7.88 4.73 12.49
CA PRO A 33 6.46 5.04 12.53
C PRO A 33 6.12 6.36 13.22
N ILE A 34 6.88 6.80 14.24
CA ILE A 34 6.57 8.01 15.02
C ILE A 34 6.55 9.30 14.19
N CYS A 35 7.22 9.29 13.03
CA CYS A 35 7.25 10.43 12.11
C CYS A 35 5.87 10.80 11.57
N TYR A 36 4.96 9.83 11.44
CA TYR A 36 3.61 10.04 10.90
C TYR A 36 2.51 9.35 11.71
N GLU A 37 2.88 8.58 12.74
CA GLU A 37 1.96 7.92 13.66
C GLU A 37 2.32 8.30 15.10
N PRO A 38 1.61 9.24 15.73
CA PRO A 38 1.91 9.67 17.09
C PRO A 38 1.86 8.53 18.13
N TYR A 39 1.15 7.44 17.81
CA TYR A 39 1.05 6.22 18.60
C TYR A 39 0.78 5.03 17.66
N PRO A 40 1.15 3.80 18.08
CA PRO A 40 0.93 2.60 17.27
C PRO A 40 -0.56 2.33 17.04
N PRO A 41 -0.99 1.94 15.83
CA PRO A 41 -2.39 1.67 15.52
C PRO A 41 -3.00 0.56 16.39
N GLU A 42 -2.19 -0.40 16.82
CA GLU A 42 -2.61 -1.53 17.64
C GLU A 42 -3.13 -1.08 19.02
N MET A 43 -2.68 0.08 19.51
CA MET A 43 -3.16 0.67 20.77
C MET A 43 -4.66 1.00 20.74
N VAL A 44 -5.21 1.24 19.55
CA VAL A 44 -6.63 1.56 19.33
C VAL A 44 -7.35 0.48 18.51
N GLY A 45 -6.75 -0.72 18.42
CA GLY A 45 -7.33 -1.85 17.69
C GLY A 45 -7.35 -1.66 16.17
N GLN A 46 -6.48 -0.79 15.64
CA GLN A 46 -6.33 -0.55 14.20
C GLN A 46 -5.10 -1.29 13.67
N ILE A 47 -5.01 -1.35 12.33
CA ILE A 47 -3.84 -1.85 11.61
C ILE A 47 -3.31 -0.78 10.67
N ARG A 48 -1.99 -0.72 10.55
CA ARG A 48 -1.34 0.11 9.54
C ARG A 48 -1.62 -0.44 8.15
N ARG A 49 -1.86 0.44 7.18
CA ARG A 49 -2.10 0.04 5.77
C ARG A 49 -1.22 0.86 4.83
N ILE A 50 -0.48 0.16 3.96
CA ILE A 50 0.27 0.79 2.87
C ILE A 50 -0.62 0.82 1.63
N VAL A 51 -0.98 2.03 1.19
CA VAL A 51 -1.85 2.23 0.03
C VAL A 51 -1.02 2.28 -1.25
N ILE A 52 -1.24 1.34 -2.16
CA ILE A 52 -0.48 1.25 -3.40
C ILE A 52 -1.10 2.13 -4.49
N GLY A 53 -0.32 3.03 -5.06
CA GLY A 53 -0.76 3.92 -6.13
C GLY A 53 0.41 4.64 -6.81
N LYS A 54 0.12 5.70 -7.55
CA LYS A 54 1.11 6.41 -8.39
C LYS A 54 2.35 6.95 -7.66
N LEU A 55 2.24 7.22 -6.36
CA LEU A 55 3.35 7.70 -5.54
C LEU A 55 4.14 6.56 -4.90
N SER A 56 3.70 5.32 -5.03
CA SER A 56 4.37 4.16 -4.45
C SER A 56 5.70 3.89 -5.15
N GLY A 57 6.77 3.99 -4.37
CA GLY A 57 8.12 3.62 -4.79
C GLY A 57 8.46 2.16 -4.44
N LYS A 58 9.70 1.76 -4.70
CA LYS A 58 10.18 0.38 -4.45
C LYS A 58 9.93 -0.09 -3.02
N HIS A 59 10.16 0.75 -2.01
CA HIS A 59 9.94 0.38 -0.61
C HIS A 59 8.47 0.04 -0.30
N ALA A 60 7.52 0.81 -0.84
CA ALA A 60 6.09 0.54 -0.66
C ALA A 60 5.66 -0.74 -1.37
N ILE A 61 6.17 -0.98 -2.58
CA ILE A 61 5.91 -2.23 -3.31
C ILE A 61 6.49 -3.44 -2.57
N LYS A 62 7.73 -3.36 -2.08
CA LYS A 62 8.35 -4.44 -1.27
C LYS A 62 7.57 -4.71 0.01
N ALA A 63 7.13 -3.66 0.71
CA ALA A 63 6.32 -3.81 1.91
C ALA A 63 4.98 -4.50 1.61
N LYS A 64 4.30 -4.13 0.51
CA LYS A 64 3.05 -4.78 0.12
C LYS A 64 3.24 -6.23 -0.32
N LEU A 65 4.31 -6.52 -1.05
CA LEU A 65 4.68 -7.89 -1.41
C LEU A 65 4.90 -8.75 -0.15
N ALA A 66 5.62 -8.22 0.85
CA ALA A 66 5.84 -8.90 2.12
C ALA A 66 4.53 -9.10 2.91
N GLU A 67 3.64 -8.08 2.94
CA GLU A 67 2.30 -8.17 3.55
C GLU A 67 1.47 -9.30 2.93
N LEU A 68 1.60 -9.52 1.62
CA LEU A 68 0.90 -10.56 0.87
C LEU A 68 1.65 -11.91 0.82
N GLY A 69 2.85 -12.00 1.40
CA GLY A 69 3.68 -13.21 1.37
C GLY A 69 4.20 -13.57 -0.03
N ILE A 70 4.46 -12.59 -0.89
CA ILE A 70 4.92 -12.78 -2.27
C ILE A 70 6.38 -12.36 -2.40
N GLU A 71 7.24 -13.26 -2.87
CA GLU A 71 8.63 -12.92 -3.20
C GLU A 71 8.76 -12.38 -4.63
N ALA A 72 9.67 -11.42 -4.84
CA ALA A 72 9.99 -10.87 -6.15
C ALA A 72 11.46 -10.40 -6.22
N SER A 73 12.10 -10.53 -7.38
CA SER A 73 13.45 -10.01 -7.63
C SER A 73 13.46 -8.47 -7.74
N GLU A 74 14.63 -7.84 -7.70
CA GLU A 74 14.74 -6.38 -7.87
C GLU A 74 14.24 -5.91 -9.25
N GLU A 75 14.46 -6.72 -10.29
CA GLU A 75 13.97 -6.47 -11.65
C GLU A 75 12.45 -6.56 -11.70
N GLU A 76 11.87 -7.60 -11.08
CA GLU A 76 10.42 -7.77 -10.97
C GLU A 76 9.80 -6.60 -10.20
N VAL A 77 10.37 -6.22 -9.05
CA VAL A 77 9.93 -5.06 -8.25
C VAL A 77 9.96 -3.78 -9.08
N SER A 78 11.03 -3.54 -9.85
CA SER A 78 11.13 -2.36 -10.69
C SER A 78 10.00 -2.31 -11.72
N ARG A 79 9.72 -3.44 -12.38
CA ARG A 79 8.65 -3.54 -13.38
C ARG A 79 7.25 -3.40 -12.76
N ILE A 80 7.05 -3.95 -11.56
CA ILE A 80 5.80 -3.80 -10.81
C ILE A 80 5.57 -2.33 -10.47
N VAL A 81 6.60 -1.60 -10.01
CA VAL A 81 6.49 -0.15 -9.72
C VAL A 81 5.98 0.60 -10.95
N ASP A 82 6.55 0.36 -12.13
CA ASP A 82 6.18 1.09 -13.34
C ASP A 82 4.72 0.80 -13.76
N LEU A 83 4.31 -0.47 -13.71
CA LEU A 83 2.94 -0.87 -14.03
C LEU A 83 1.92 -0.32 -13.02
N VAL A 84 2.23 -0.36 -11.73
CA VAL A 84 1.40 0.21 -10.67
C VAL A 84 1.19 1.70 -10.90
N LYS A 85 2.27 2.43 -11.19
CA LYS A 85 2.19 3.87 -11.46
C LYS A 85 1.35 4.18 -12.68
N SER A 86 1.56 3.46 -13.77
CA SER A 86 0.79 3.62 -15.00
C SER A 86 -0.71 3.39 -14.77
N MET A 87 -1.07 2.26 -14.16
CA MET A 87 -2.49 1.90 -13.95
C MET A 87 -3.18 2.81 -12.94
N SER A 88 -2.48 3.22 -11.87
CA SER A 88 -3.01 4.15 -10.88
C SER A 88 -3.22 5.56 -11.45
N GLU A 89 -2.31 6.03 -12.31
CA GLU A 89 -2.47 7.34 -12.99
C GLU A 89 -3.63 7.32 -13.97
N GLU A 90 -3.76 6.26 -14.77
CA GLU A 90 -4.86 6.08 -15.73
C GLU A 90 -6.23 6.10 -15.02
N ARG A 91 -6.37 5.35 -13.92
CA ARG A 91 -7.62 5.25 -13.16
C ARG A 91 -7.85 6.40 -12.20
N ARG A 92 -6.84 7.24 -11.96
CA ARG A 92 -6.83 8.30 -10.93
C ARG A 92 -7.23 7.79 -9.54
N SER A 93 -6.87 6.54 -9.23
CA SER A 93 -7.18 5.87 -7.97
C SER A 93 -6.01 5.00 -7.50
N PRO A 94 -5.88 4.73 -6.19
CA PRO A 94 -5.07 3.63 -5.71
C PRO A 94 -5.55 2.28 -6.27
N LEU A 95 -4.68 1.28 -6.19
CA LEU A 95 -5.00 -0.08 -6.57
C LEU A 95 -5.50 -0.88 -5.36
N SER A 96 -6.44 -1.78 -5.63
CA SER A 96 -6.82 -2.85 -4.70
C SER A 96 -5.76 -3.95 -4.67
N ASP A 97 -5.80 -4.78 -3.63
CA ASP A 97 -4.89 -5.91 -3.49
C ASP A 97 -5.04 -6.91 -4.64
N GLN A 98 -6.26 -7.11 -5.13
CA GLN A 98 -6.54 -7.98 -6.27
C GLN A 98 -5.84 -7.49 -7.55
N GLU A 99 -5.96 -6.20 -7.85
CA GLU A 99 -5.31 -5.59 -9.01
C GLU A 99 -3.77 -5.60 -8.89
N PHE A 100 -3.27 -5.37 -7.67
CA PHE A 100 -1.85 -5.49 -7.40
C PHE A 100 -1.35 -6.92 -7.66
N ILE A 101 -2.07 -7.94 -7.18
CA ILE A 101 -1.75 -9.35 -7.41
C ILE A 101 -1.78 -9.69 -8.91
N GLU A 102 -2.73 -9.15 -9.67
CA GLU A 102 -2.80 -9.33 -11.13
C GLU A 102 -1.57 -8.76 -11.85
N ILE A 103 -1.11 -7.56 -11.46
CA ILE A 103 0.14 -6.98 -11.96
C ILE A 103 1.33 -7.88 -11.64
N VAL A 104 1.43 -8.34 -10.38
CA VAL A 104 2.53 -9.20 -9.96
C VAL A 104 2.55 -10.49 -10.78
N ASN A 105 1.40 -11.16 -10.93
CA ASN A 105 1.28 -12.38 -11.73
C ASN A 105 1.67 -12.16 -13.20
N MET A 106 1.31 -11.01 -13.78
CA MET A 106 1.67 -10.65 -15.14
C MET A 106 3.19 -10.50 -15.33
N VAL A 107 3.87 -9.88 -14.35
CA VAL A 107 5.33 -9.71 -14.36
C VAL A 107 6.04 -11.05 -14.22
N LYS A 108 5.64 -11.89 -13.26
CA LYS A 108 6.28 -13.20 -13.02
C LYS A 108 6.09 -14.17 -14.18
N LYS A 109 4.90 -14.21 -14.82
CA LYS A 109 4.65 -15.05 -16.00
C LYS A 109 5.47 -14.66 -17.23
N ARG A 110 5.86 -13.39 -17.35
CA ARG A 110 6.64 -12.87 -18.49
C ARG A 110 8.13 -13.20 -18.43
N ILE A 111 8.66 -13.64 -17.29
CA ILE A 111 10.06 -14.02 -17.12
C ILE A 111 10.27 -15.53 -17.38
N LEU A 112 9.20 -16.33 -17.30
CA LEU A 112 9.22 -17.78 -17.54
C LEU A 112 9.06 -18.18 -19.02
N ASN A 113 9.02 -17.21 -19.94
CA ASN A 113 9.00 -17.41 -21.41
C ASN A 113 10.21 -16.73 -22.04
#